data_AF-A0A839K3C6-F1
#
_entry.id   AF-A0A839K3C6-F1
#
_cell.length_a   1.000
_cell.length_b   1.000
_cell.length_c   1.000
_cell.angle_alpha   90.00
_cell.angle_beta   90.00
_cell.angle_gamma   90.00
#
_symmetry.space_group_name_H-M   'P 1'
#
loop_
_entity.id
_entity.type
_entity.pdbx_description
1 polymer ?
#
loop_
_entity_poly.entity_id
_entity_poly.type
_entity_poly.pdbx_seq_one_letter_code
_entity_poly.pdbx_strand_id
1 'polypeptide(L)'
;MKHTFPLIRVKWSNEHVMAGLFLVLLLYHIPEWIEKPSRMGGFLLLVISAVALDALLTILRHKQLWCCVSGAVTASIISVLTPDIPLWAQLIGVISALILGKHIWGGTGQNPINPAIVGILVIHLMSRISDPVFSDTYLLLPAMILSLLFLCVRPFAGTGFLLGMIVALLLNHEFGIQALLVNGVFFWSCIVVTDPVTITGRPAIGSVSGFLVGFLAVFLNPHPVTLGIGVLCMNLLSYIMDTQDINMSPFTKMRLKIPKVFTCEQEQFLDLTGEPSSIQKSEVKEFTPEKLIQIIKEQEVFGMGGAAFSTARKLQTVHEAKVDQKHLIINAVECDPGLLHDHYLLRHYMDEINVAAHILKEAIGLTSIRMAVKEAEDVKQTEGITLCKVPDRYPIGAERILINELLGVKLGQNQLPARNGILVLNVQTVYSIYEAVCLGKKADTRFLTVANLKTKSAKVVKVRLGMALREVMDAVYPGVLNLFAGGGIMQAYTAEDTAIIDKNVNFIATGAYPQYKESPQCSKCERCVVNCPAGLKVNKIVQLVDAGKIKETVKYSVSDCIGCGSCSFSCLAGRNLSARVAIAKEALK
;
A
#
# COMPACT_ATOMS: atom_id res chain seq x y z
N MET A 1 -1.45 22.40 5.51
CA MET A 1 -1.29 20.93 5.59
C MET A 1 -0.86 20.43 4.22
N LYS A 2 0.35 19.86 4.04
CA LYS A 2 0.72 19.27 2.75
C LYS A 2 0.05 17.89 2.64
N HIS A 3 -1.17 17.87 2.12
CA HIS A 3 -1.91 16.64 1.90
C HIS A 3 -1.20 15.85 0.80
N THR A 4 -0.45 14.81 1.17
CA THR A 4 0.21 13.95 0.18
C THR A 4 -0.85 13.18 -0.61
N PHE A 5 -0.60 13.01 -1.91
CA PHE A 5 -1.53 12.54 -2.93
C PHE A 5 -1.13 11.19 -3.56
N PRO A 6 -0.63 10.15 -2.85
CA PRO A 6 -0.44 8.86 -3.51
C PRO A 6 -1.72 8.39 -4.19
N LEU A 7 -1.56 7.76 -5.35
CA LEU A 7 -2.65 7.09 -6.06
C LEU A 7 -3.50 6.29 -5.05
N ILE A 8 -4.80 6.59 -5.00
CA ILE A 8 -5.68 5.88 -4.07
C ILE A 8 -6.25 4.67 -4.79
N ARG A 9 -5.94 3.47 -4.27
CA ARG A 9 -6.69 2.27 -4.66
C ARG A 9 -7.94 2.16 -3.79
N VAL A 10 -9.07 2.68 -4.25
CA VAL A 10 -10.37 2.31 -3.67
C VAL A 10 -10.93 1.16 -4.50
N LYS A 11 -10.79 -0.09 -4.05
CA LYS A 11 -11.60 -1.19 -4.61
C LYS A 11 -12.57 -1.78 -3.58
N TRP A 12 -12.20 -1.88 -2.31
CA TRP A 12 -13.06 -2.45 -1.26
C TRP A 12 -12.80 -1.74 0.06
N SER A 13 -13.84 -1.17 0.67
CA SER A 13 -13.78 -0.62 2.04
C SER A 13 -14.31 -1.64 3.04
N ASN A 14 -14.01 -1.51 4.33
CA ASN A 14 -14.56 -2.42 5.35
C ASN A 14 -16.09 -2.47 5.28
N GLU A 15 -16.72 -1.34 5.00
CA GLU A 15 -18.16 -1.18 4.85
C GLU A 15 -18.68 -1.93 3.62
N HIS A 16 -17.96 -1.88 2.48
CA HIS A 16 -18.31 -2.65 1.29
C HIS A 16 -18.13 -4.16 1.51
N VAL A 17 -17.07 -4.55 2.23
CA VAL A 17 -16.85 -5.95 2.61
C VAL A 17 -17.97 -6.42 3.54
N MET A 18 -18.34 -5.64 4.56
CA MET A 18 -19.42 -5.98 5.49
C MET A 18 -20.79 -5.99 4.82
N ALA A 19 -21.05 -5.08 3.88
CA ALA A 19 -22.29 -5.06 3.12
C ALA A 19 -22.40 -6.27 2.16
N GLY A 20 -21.30 -6.60 1.48
CA GLY A 20 -21.23 -7.83 0.67
C GLY A 20 -21.42 -9.08 1.54
N LEU A 21 -20.85 -9.08 2.75
CA LEU A 21 -20.98 -10.18 3.71
C LEU A 21 -22.42 -10.35 4.17
N PHE A 22 -23.07 -9.24 4.51
CA PHE A 22 -24.49 -9.22 4.86
C PHE A 22 -25.34 -9.76 3.70
N LEU A 23 -25.08 -9.34 2.46
CA LEU A 23 -25.78 -9.85 1.28
C LEU A 23 -25.62 -11.37 1.12
N VAL A 24 -24.40 -11.89 1.28
CA VAL A 24 -24.14 -13.33 1.26
C VAL A 24 -24.91 -14.06 2.37
N LEU A 25 -24.93 -13.50 3.59
CA LEU A 25 -25.67 -14.08 4.72
C LEU A 25 -27.18 -14.10 4.49
N LEU A 26 -27.75 -13.13 3.78
CA LEU A 26 -29.17 -13.17 3.39
C LEU A 26 -29.48 -14.37 2.48
N LEU A 27 -28.55 -14.73 1.59
CA LEU A 27 -28.74 -15.88 0.69
C LEU A 27 -28.82 -17.21 1.46
N TYR A 28 -28.17 -17.32 2.63
CA TYR A 28 -28.28 -18.50 3.49
C TYR A 28 -29.66 -18.66 4.14
N HIS A 29 -30.44 -17.58 4.27
CA HIS A 29 -31.80 -17.64 4.82
C HIS A 29 -32.90 -17.90 3.79
N ILE A 30 -32.60 -17.83 2.48
CA ILE A 30 -33.60 -18.01 1.41
C ILE A 30 -34.35 -19.33 1.52
N PRO A 31 -33.70 -20.51 1.69
CA PRO A 31 -34.42 -21.79 1.76
C PRO A 31 -35.45 -21.80 2.89
N GLU A 32 -35.03 -21.31 4.07
CA GLU A 32 -35.85 -21.24 5.27
C GLU A 32 -37.05 -20.28 5.11
N TRP A 33 -36.85 -19.14 4.46
CA TRP A 33 -37.93 -18.18 4.21
C TRP A 33 -38.96 -18.67 3.20
N ILE A 34 -38.53 -19.48 2.23
CA ILE A 34 -39.44 -20.13 1.28
C ILE A 34 -40.33 -21.15 2.02
N GLU A 35 -39.75 -21.95 2.91
CA GLU A 35 -40.49 -22.93 3.70
C GLU A 35 -41.40 -22.28 4.75
N LYS A 36 -40.91 -21.25 5.45
CA LYS A 36 -41.60 -20.57 6.56
C LYS A 36 -41.42 -19.05 6.47
N PRO A 37 -42.28 -18.35 5.70
CA PRO A 37 -42.19 -16.89 5.54
C PRO A 37 -42.25 -16.10 6.85
N SER A 38 -42.89 -16.64 7.89
CA SER A 38 -42.97 -16.03 9.22
C SER A 38 -41.60 -15.82 9.89
N ARG A 39 -40.58 -16.62 9.53
CA ARG A 39 -39.22 -16.48 10.05
C ARG A 39 -38.51 -15.21 9.57
N MET A 40 -38.93 -14.65 8.44
CA MET A 40 -38.38 -13.38 7.92
C MET A 40 -38.61 -12.21 8.89
N GLY A 41 -39.78 -12.16 9.54
CA GLY A 41 -40.10 -11.11 10.51
C GLY A 41 -39.19 -11.13 11.74
N GLY A 42 -38.89 -12.33 12.27
CA GLY A 42 -37.95 -12.51 13.39
C GLY A 42 -36.53 -12.07 13.02
N PHE A 43 -36.05 -12.46 11.83
CA PHE A 43 -34.75 -12.03 11.33
C PHE A 43 -34.64 -10.50 11.19
N LEU A 44 -35.66 -9.85 10.61
CA LEU A 44 -35.69 -8.40 10.46
C LEU A 44 -35.64 -7.70 11.81
N LEU A 45 -36.41 -8.17 12.79
CA LEU A 45 -36.39 -7.62 14.14
C LEU A 45 -35.01 -7.75 14.79
N LEU A 46 -34.33 -8.89 14.61
CA LEU A 46 -32.98 -9.12 15.11
C LEU A 46 -31.96 -8.14 14.49
N VAL A 47 -31.99 -7.97 13.16
CA VAL A 47 -31.10 -7.03 12.44
C VAL A 47 -31.36 -5.59 12.84
N ILE A 48 -32.62 -5.15 12.90
CA ILE A 48 -32.99 -3.79 13.31
C ILE A 48 -32.49 -3.52 14.73
N SER A 49 -32.72 -4.47 15.65
CA SER A 49 -32.27 -4.36 17.04
C SER A 49 -30.74 -4.25 17.13
N ALA A 50 -30.00 -5.05 16.35
CA ALA A 50 -28.55 -5.00 16.30
C ALA A 50 -28.02 -3.68 15.76
N VAL A 51 -28.58 -3.18 14.65
CA VAL A 51 -28.19 -1.91 14.04
C VAL A 51 -28.48 -0.74 14.98
N ALA A 52 -29.66 -0.73 15.62
CA ALA A 52 -30.04 0.30 16.57
C ALA A 52 -29.13 0.31 17.81
N LEU A 53 -28.86 -0.86 18.38
CA LEU A 53 -27.95 -0.99 19.53
C LEU A 53 -26.52 -0.59 19.17
N ASP A 54 -26.02 -1.00 18.01
CA ASP A 54 -24.68 -0.65 17.54
C ASP A 54 -24.52 0.87 17.33
N ALA A 55 -25.55 1.50 16.75
CA ALA A 55 -25.60 2.95 16.57
C ALA A 55 -25.64 3.67 17.93
N LEU A 56 -26.52 3.24 18.85
CA LEU A 56 -26.65 3.82 20.19
C LEU A 56 -25.33 3.75 20.96
N LEU A 57 -24.70 2.58 21.03
CA LEU A 57 -23.42 2.39 21.71
C LEU A 57 -22.30 3.23 21.07
N THR A 58 -22.34 3.43 19.74
CA THR A 58 -21.38 4.30 19.05
C THR A 58 -21.56 5.76 19.44
N ILE A 59 -22.81 6.25 19.49
CA ILE A 59 -23.15 7.62 19.90
C ILE A 59 -22.74 7.86 21.36
N LEU A 60 -23.06 6.93 22.27
CA LEU A 60 -22.70 7.01 23.69
C LEU A 60 -21.19 7.10 23.92
N ARG A 61 -20.39 6.59 22.97
CA ARG A 61 -18.93 6.68 23.00
C ARG A 61 -18.38 7.96 22.35
N HIS A 62 -19.24 8.91 22.02
CA HIS A 62 -18.91 10.13 21.27
C HIS A 62 -18.15 9.85 19.96
N LYS A 63 -18.44 8.70 19.34
CA LYS A 63 -17.88 8.33 18.04
C LYS A 63 -18.91 8.63 16.95
N GLN A 64 -18.41 9.01 15.79
CA GLN A 64 -19.25 9.22 14.60
C GLN A 64 -19.83 7.90 14.08
N LEU A 65 -21.03 7.96 13.50
CA LEU A 65 -21.76 6.82 12.95
C LEU A 65 -21.25 6.47 11.54
N TRP A 66 -20.29 5.54 11.46
CA TRP A 66 -19.67 5.18 10.17
C TRP A 66 -20.02 3.79 9.64
N CYS A 67 -20.35 2.81 10.51
CA CYS A 67 -20.50 1.42 10.07
C CYS A 67 -21.46 0.60 10.97
N CYS A 68 -22.76 0.86 10.87
CA CYS A 68 -23.78 0.06 11.57
C CYS A 68 -24.05 -1.30 10.88
N VAL A 69 -23.57 -1.48 9.64
CA VAL A 69 -23.68 -2.75 8.89
C VAL A 69 -23.01 -3.90 9.64
N SER A 70 -21.97 -3.62 10.42
CA SER A 70 -21.31 -4.63 11.26
C SER A 70 -22.24 -5.22 12.34
N GLY A 71 -23.18 -4.44 12.88
CA GLY A 71 -24.26 -4.95 13.74
C GLY A 71 -25.21 -5.89 12.99
N ALA A 72 -25.61 -5.51 11.77
CA ALA A 72 -26.45 -6.35 10.91
C ALA A 72 -25.79 -7.70 10.58
N VAL A 73 -24.50 -7.69 10.21
CA VAL A 73 -23.70 -8.91 10.01
C VAL A 73 -23.67 -9.78 11.26
N THR A 74 -23.46 -9.16 12.44
CA THR A 74 -23.41 -9.90 13.71
C THR A 74 -24.73 -10.62 13.99
N ALA A 75 -25.86 -9.94 13.80
CA ALA A 75 -27.20 -10.54 13.91
C ALA A 75 -27.42 -11.65 12.89
N SER A 76 -27.04 -11.44 11.62
CA SER A 76 -27.15 -12.45 10.58
C SER A 76 -26.37 -13.72 10.90
N ILE A 77 -25.13 -13.58 11.38
CA ILE A 77 -24.33 -14.74 11.79
C ILE A 77 -25.01 -15.53 12.91
N ILE A 78 -25.48 -14.83 13.96
CA ILE A 78 -26.16 -15.47 15.07
C ILE A 78 -27.43 -16.19 14.58
N SER A 79 -28.22 -15.54 13.73
CA SER A 79 -29.44 -16.12 13.15
C SER A 79 -29.16 -17.38 12.34
N VAL A 80 -28.16 -17.35 11.46
CA VAL A 80 -27.76 -18.51 10.63
C VAL A 80 -27.28 -19.69 11.49
N LEU A 81 -26.52 -19.42 12.56
CA LEU A 81 -25.91 -20.45 13.40
C LEU A 81 -26.81 -20.94 14.54
N THR A 82 -27.97 -20.32 14.76
CA THR A 82 -28.90 -20.68 15.85
C THR A 82 -30.37 -20.71 15.39
N PRO A 83 -30.71 -21.41 14.30
CA PRO A 83 -32.04 -21.32 13.66
C PRO A 83 -33.20 -21.80 14.55
N ASP A 84 -32.94 -22.73 15.47
CA ASP A 84 -33.97 -23.30 16.36
C ASP A 84 -34.12 -22.56 17.70
N ILE A 85 -33.27 -21.56 17.94
CA ILE A 85 -33.27 -20.80 19.19
C ILE A 85 -34.37 -19.74 19.17
N PRO A 86 -35.15 -19.58 20.25
CA PRO A 86 -36.20 -18.57 20.30
C PRO A 86 -35.64 -17.15 20.19
N LEU A 87 -36.40 -16.26 19.55
CA LEU A 87 -35.96 -14.90 19.21
C LEU A 87 -35.45 -14.09 20.41
N TRP A 88 -36.05 -14.25 21.59
CA TRP A 88 -35.61 -13.55 22.79
C TRP A 88 -34.17 -13.93 23.20
N ALA A 89 -33.79 -15.21 23.02
CA ALA A 89 -32.45 -15.68 23.34
C ALA A 89 -31.44 -15.23 22.27
N GLN A 90 -31.84 -15.22 21.00
CA GLN A 90 -31.02 -14.64 19.92
C GLN A 90 -30.76 -13.14 20.15
N LEU A 91 -31.76 -12.38 20.61
CA LEU A 91 -31.62 -10.96 20.96
C LEU A 91 -30.63 -10.76 22.11
N ILE A 92 -30.68 -11.59 23.15
CA ILE A 92 -29.67 -11.57 24.23
C ILE A 92 -28.28 -11.85 23.66
N GLY A 93 -28.15 -12.86 22.79
CA GLY A 93 -26.89 -13.16 22.11
C GLY A 93 -26.34 -11.97 21.31
N VAL A 94 -27.19 -11.25 20.57
CA VAL A 94 -26.81 -10.02 19.84
C VAL A 94 -26.37 -8.91 20.79
N ILE A 95 -27.10 -8.68 21.88
CA ILE A 95 -26.75 -7.67 22.88
C ILE A 95 -25.39 -7.99 23.49
N SER A 96 -25.18 -9.23 23.94
CA SER A 96 -23.90 -9.68 24.51
C SER A 96 -22.77 -9.63 23.48
N ALA A 97 -23.02 -10.00 22.23
CA ALA A 97 -22.06 -9.89 21.13
C ALA A 97 -21.57 -8.44 20.95
N LEU A 98 -22.51 -7.49 20.85
CA LEU A 98 -22.18 -6.09 20.61
C LEU A 98 -21.53 -5.43 21.84
N ILE A 99 -21.95 -5.77 23.05
CA ILE A 99 -21.35 -5.20 24.26
C ILE A 99 -19.99 -5.85 24.52
N LEU A 100 -19.96 -7.15 24.80
CA LEU A 100 -18.78 -7.89 25.26
C LEU A 100 -17.77 -8.12 24.16
N GLY A 101 -18.26 -8.48 22.97
CA GLY A 101 -17.42 -8.83 21.84
C GLY A 101 -16.92 -7.63 21.04
N LYS A 102 -17.55 -6.44 21.18
CA LYS A 102 -17.25 -5.28 20.32
C LYS A 102 -17.02 -3.99 21.07
N HIS A 103 -18.02 -3.46 21.77
CA HIS A 103 -17.98 -2.10 22.31
C HIS A 103 -17.14 -1.98 23.57
N ILE A 104 -16.99 -3.01 24.40
CA ILE A 104 -16.00 -3.03 25.51
C ILE A 104 -14.59 -2.75 24.99
N TRP A 105 -14.27 -3.28 23.82
CA TRP A 105 -12.96 -3.14 23.17
C TRP A 105 -12.82 -1.87 22.33
N GLY A 106 -13.82 -0.99 22.35
CA GLY A 106 -13.78 0.27 21.64
C GLY A 106 -14.51 0.29 20.29
N GLY A 107 -15.27 -0.75 19.94
CA GLY A 107 -16.15 -0.75 18.77
C GLY A 107 -15.57 -1.46 17.55
N THR A 108 -16.18 -1.28 16.39
CA THR A 108 -15.80 -1.98 15.14
C THR A 108 -14.33 -1.77 14.79
N GLY A 109 -13.63 -2.87 14.52
CA GLY A 109 -12.23 -2.88 14.14
C GLY A 109 -11.25 -2.78 15.31
N GLN A 110 -11.73 -2.59 16.54
CA GLN A 110 -10.90 -2.58 17.76
C GLN A 110 -11.00 -3.88 18.56
N ASN A 111 -12.09 -4.62 18.39
CA ASN A 111 -12.33 -5.90 19.04
C ASN A 111 -11.25 -6.95 18.74
N PRO A 112 -10.72 -7.63 19.78
CA PRO A 112 -9.73 -8.70 19.66
C PRO A 112 -10.38 -10.06 19.35
N ILE A 113 -11.70 -10.17 19.50
CA ILE A 113 -12.49 -11.40 19.33
C ILE A 113 -13.71 -11.15 18.43
N ASN A 114 -14.20 -12.20 17.78
CA ASN A 114 -15.40 -12.13 16.96
C ASN A 114 -16.66 -11.88 17.81
N PRO A 115 -17.39 -10.77 17.59
CA PRO A 115 -18.59 -10.46 18.38
C PRO A 115 -19.68 -11.52 18.28
N ALA A 116 -19.96 -12.02 17.07
CA ALA A 116 -21.03 -12.98 16.84
C ALA A 116 -20.77 -14.31 17.57
N ILE A 117 -19.53 -14.79 17.57
CA ILE A 117 -19.15 -16.01 18.31
C ILE A 117 -19.33 -15.83 19.82
N VAL A 118 -19.00 -14.66 20.37
CA VAL A 118 -19.28 -14.36 21.79
C VAL A 118 -20.78 -14.46 22.08
N GLY A 119 -21.62 -13.93 21.19
CA GLY A 119 -23.07 -14.07 21.29
C GLY A 119 -23.55 -15.52 21.28
N ILE A 120 -23.00 -16.35 20.38
CA ILE A 120 -23.32 -17.79 20.29
C ILE A 120 -22.95 -18.53 21.56
N LEU A 121 -21.79 -18.24 22.15
CA LEU A 121 -21.40 -18.84 23.43
C LEU A 121 -22.37 -18.46 24.56
N VAL A 122 -22.83 -17.20 24.61
CA VAL A 122 -23.82 -16.78 25.60
C VAL A 122 -25.15 -17.48 25.39
N ILE A 123 -25.60 -17.61 24.13
CA ILE A 123 -26.82 -18.38 23.81
C ILE A 123 -26.68 -19.83 24.28
N HIS A 124 -25.53 -20.46 24.06
CA HIS A 124 -25.28 -21.84 24.47
C HIS A 124 -25.39 -22.07 25.99
N LEU A 125 -25.04 -21.07 26.80
CA LEU A 125 -25.21 -21.13 28.26
C LEU A 125 -26.68 -21.12 28.68
N MET A 126 -27.57 -20.59 27.85
CA MET A 126 -28.99 -20.40 28.15
C MET A 126 -29.89 -21.43 27.46
N SER A 127 -29.47 -21.97 26.32
CA SER A 127 -30.25 -22.87 25.49
C SER A 127 -29.33 -23.84 24.76
N ARG A 128 -29.76 -25.11 24.65
CA ARG A 128 -29.02 -26.08 23.86
C ARG A 128 -29.15 -25.71 22.38
N ILE A 129 -28.00 -25.44 21.76
CA ILE A 129 -27.88 -25.23 20.34
C ILE A 129 -27.86 -26.62 19.71
N SER A 130 -28.83 -26.90 18.84
CA SER A 130 -28.83 -28.10 17.99
C SER A 130 -27.71 -28.02 16.96
N ASP A 131 -27.28 -29.16 16.45
CA ASP A 131 -26.41 -29.19 15.27
C ASP A 131 -27.08 -28.39 14.14
N PRO A 132 -26.34 -27.54 13.40
CA PRO A 132 -26.93 -26.71 12.38
C PRO A 132 -27.44 -27.62 11.25
N VAL A 133 -28.74 -27.81 11.20
CA VAL A 133 -29.39 -28.51 10.09
C VAL A 133 -29.50 -27.51 8.94
N PHE A 134 -28.45 -27.41 8.14
CA PHE A 134 -28.60 -26.82 6.82
C PHE A 134 -29.42 -27.78 5.96
N SER A 135 -30.43 -27.29 5.25
CA SER A 135 -31.16 -28.14 4.32
C SER A 135 -30.26 -28.54 3.16
N ASP A 136 -30.35 -29.79 2.70
CA ASP A 136 -29.62 -30.34 1.54
C ASP A 136 -30.14 -29.77 0.22
N THR A 137 -30.22 -28.43 0.12
CA THR A 137 -30.94 -27.75 -0.95
C THR A 137 -29.99 -26.98 -1.83
N TYR A 138 -30.13 -27.17 -3.15
CA TYR A 138 -29.39 -26.41 -4.16
C TYR A 138 -29.57 -24.88 -4.07
N LEU A 139 -30.59 -24.41 -3.35
CA LEU A 139 -30.83 -23.00 -3.05
C LEU A 139 -29.68 -22.33 -2.26
N LEU A 140 -28.80 -23.11 -1.62
CA LEU A 140 -27.62 -22.59 -0.92
C LEU A 140 -26.40 -22.38 -1.84
N LEU A 141 -26.43 -22.91 -3.07
CA LEU A 141 -25.32 -22.82 -4.02
C LEU A 141 -24.92 -21.37 -4.37
N PRO A 142 -25.85 -20.41 -4.57
CA PRO A 142 -25.49 -19.01 -4.80
C PRO A 142 -24.71 -18.39 -3.63
N ALA A 143 -25.10 -18.71 -2.39
CA ALA A 143 -24.42 -18.23 -1.19
C ALA A 143 -22.98 -18.76 -1.12
N MET A 144 -22.78 -20.04 -1.45
CA MET A 144 -21.46 -20.67 -1.52
C MET A 144 -20.58 -20.05 -2.62
N ILE A 145 -21.10 -19.89 -3.83
CA ILE A 145 -20.35 -19.29 -4.96
C ILE A 145 -19.95 -17.85 -4.63
N LEU A 146 -20.86 -17.05 -4.08
CA LEU A 146 -20.60 -15.65 -3.77
C LEU A 146 -19.63 -15.50 -2.57
N SER A 147 -19.59 -16.49 -1.67
CA SER A 147 -18.61 -16.56 -0.58
C SER A 147 -17.16 -16.74 -1.08
N LEU A 148 -16.94 -17.33 -2.26
CA LEU A 148 -15.59 -17.49 -2.86
C LEU A 148 -14.88 -16.15 -3.11
N LEU A 149 -15.64 -15.09 -3.38
CA LEU A 149 -15.09 -13.75 -3.61
C LEU A 149 -14.33 -13.21 -2.38
N PHE A 150 -14.64 -13.71 -1.18
CA PHE A 150 -14.00 -13.27 0.07
C PHE A 150 -12.60 -13.87 0.27
N LEU A 151 -12.27 -15.00 -0.38
CA LEU A 151 -10.91 -15.55 -0.37
C LEU A 151 -9.89 -14.56 -0.97
N CYS A 152 -10.32 -13.82 -2.00
CA CYS A 152 -9.50 -12.83 -2.67
C CYS A 152 -9.18 -11.61 -1.79
N VAL A 153 -9.95 -11.40 -0.72
CA VAL A 153 -9.73 -10.28 0.21
C VAL A 153 -8.66 -10.65 1.24
N ARG A 154 -8.58 -11.92 1.69
CA ARG A 154 -7.76 -12.38 2.83
C ARG A 154 -7.22 -13.82 2.68
N PRO A 155 -6.10 -14.00 1.95
CA PRO A 155 -5.72 -15.28 1.36
C PRO A 155 -5.07 -16.30 2.31
N PHE A 156 -4.67 -15.99 3.55
CA PHE A 156 -3.83 -16.92 4.34
C PHE A 156 -4.56 -17.67 5.46
N ALA A 157 -5.30 -16.96 6.32
CA ALA A 157 -6.11 -17.60 7.36
C ALA A 157 -7.28 -18.39 6.76
N GLY A 158 -7.94 -17.82 5.74
CA GLY A 158 -8.99 -18.49 4.98
C GLY A 158 -8.47 -19.77 4.30
N THR A 159 -7.33 -19.74 3.61
CA THR A 159 -6.77 -20.94 2.94
C THR A 159 -6.35 -22.02 3.92
N GLY A 160 -5.74 -21.65 5.05
CA GLY A 160 -5.44 -22.60 6.12
C GLY A 160 -6.69 -23.31 6.62
N PHE A 161 -7.71 -22.52 6.97
CA PHE A 161 -9.00 -23.02 7.46
C PHE A 161 -9.68 -23.95 6.45
N LEU A 162 -9.73 -23.55 5.16
CA LEU A 162 -10.23 -24.37 4.06
C LEU A 162 -9.51 -25.73 4.00
N LEU A 163 -8.17 -25.71 4.03
CA LEU A 163 -7.37 -26.93 3.94
C LEU A 163 -7.62 -27.86 5.13
N GLY A 164 -7.70 -27.31 6.34
CA GLY A 164 -7.96 -28.08 7.56
C GLY A 164 -9.29 -28.82 7.50
N MET A 165 -10.36 -28.15 7.07
CA MET A 165 -11.67 -28.76 6.94
C MET A 165 -11.72 -29.80 5.81
N ILE A 166 -11.09 -29.54 4.66
CA ILE A 166 -11.02 -30.52 3.54
C ILE A 166 -10.33 -31.80 4.01
N VAL A 167 -9.21 -31.69 4.71
CA VAL A 167 -8.48 -32.86 5.23
C VAL A 167 -9.32 -33.61 6.26
N ALA A 168 -10.01 -32.92 7.16
CA ALA A 168 -10.89 -33.58 8.14
C ALA A 168 -12.06 -34.34 7.46
N LEU A 169 -12.67 -33.76 6.42
CA LEU A 169 -13.73 -34.43 5.66
C LEU A 169 -13.24 -35.69 4.94
N LEU A 170 -12.04 -35.64 4.36
CA LEU A 170 -11.42 -36.80 3.69
C LEU A 170 -11.13 -37.96 4.66
N LEU A 171 -10.90 -37.67 5.94
CA LEU A 171 -10.54 -38.68 6.94
C LEU A 171 -11.74 -39.27 7.67
N ASN A 172 -12.81 -38.50 7.88
CA ASN A 172 -13.90 -38.87 8.79
C ASN A 172 -15.26 -39.18 8.12
N HIS A 173 -15.47 -38.81 6.85
CA HIS A 173 -16.77 -38.94 6.19
C HIS A 173 -16.67 -39.49 4.76
N GLU A 174 -17.74 -40.12 4.27
CA GLU A 174 -17.87 -40.43 2.83
C GLU A 174 -17.93 -39.13 2.02
N PHE A 175 -16.91 -38.91 1.20
CA PHE A 175 -16.80 -37.69 0.40
C PHE A 175 -17.81 -37.72 -0.76
N GLY A 176 -18.92 -36.99 -0.61
CA GLY A 176 -19.97 -36.85 -1.61
C GLY A 176 -20.43 -35.40 -1.80
N ILE A 177 -21.17 -35.12 -2.89
CA ILE A 177 -21.69 -33.78 -3.21
C ILE A 177 -22.60 -33.25 -2.09
N GLN A 178 -23.40 -34.12 -1.47
CA GLN A 178 -24.26 -33.74 -0.33
C GLN A 178 -23.43 -33.34 0.90
N ALA A 179 -22.41 -34.14 1.26
CA ALA A 179 -21.47 -33.78 2.32
C ALA A 179 -20.75 -32.48 2.01
N LEU A 180 -20.40 -32.21 0.74
CA LEU A 180 -19.81 -30.94 0.30
C LEU A 180 -20.79 -29.76 0.38
N LEU A 181 -22.09 -29.96 0.19
CA LEU A 181 -23.09 -28.89 0.31
C LEU A 181 -23.37 -28.56 1.78
N VAL A 182 -23.62 -29.56 2.62
CA VAL A 182 -23.88 -29.39 4.07
C VAL A 182 -22.65 -28.84 4.79
N ASN A 183 -21.52 -29.52 4.63
CA ASN A 183 -20.27 -29.06 5.24
C ASN A 183 -19.72 -27.83 4.52
N GLY A 184 -20.02 -27.63 3.24
CA GLY A 184 -19.64 -26.43 2.48
C GLY A 184 -20.33 -25.17 2.98
N VAL A 185 -21.60 -25.26 3.37
CA VAL A 185 -22.31 -24.15 3.99
C VAL A 185 -21.72 -23.83 5.36
N PHE A 186 -21.43 -24.84 6.19
CA PHE A 186 -20.71 -24.66 7.46
C PHE A 186 -19.29 -24.09 7.24
N PHE A 187 -18.58 -24.58 6.23
CA PHE A 187 -17.24 -24.18 5.80
C PHE A 187 -17.17 -22.72 5.34
N TRP A 188 -18.11 -22.29 4.50
CA TRP A 188 -18.14 -20.94 3.95
C TRP A 188 -18.73 -19.91 4.91
N SER A 189 -19.79 -20.27 5.64
CA SER A 189 -20.33 -19.42 6.70
C SER A 189 -19.27 -19.15 7.77
N CYS A 190 -18.43 -20.13 8.12
CA CYS A 190 -17.40 -19.94 9.15
C CYS A 190 -16.18 -19.14 8.69
N ILE A 191 -15.83 -19.18 7.40
CA ILE A 191 -14.87 -18.23 6.81
C ILE A 191 -15.42 -16.81 6.88
N VAL A 192 -16.70 -16.64 6.54
CA VAL A 192 -17.44 -15.39 6.65
C VAL A 192 -17.51 -14.90 8.10
N VAL A 193 -17.71 -15.82 9.06
CA VAL A 193 -17.77 -15.52 10.50
C VAL A 193 -16.40 -15.12 11.03
N THR A 194 -15.35 -15.91 10.80
CA THR A 194 -14.00 -15.69 11.35
C THR A 194 -13.31 -14.44 10.82
N ASP A 195 -13.84 -13.87 9.74
CA ASP A 195 -13.10 -12.92 8.93
C ASP A 195 -12.73 -11.66 9.70
N PRO A 196 -13.62 -10.87 10.33
CA PRO A 196 -13.29 -9.51 10.78
C PRO A 196 -12.12 -9.37 11.77
N VAL A 197 -11.70 -10.46 12.43
CA VAL A 197 -10.84 -10.42 13.62
C VAL A 197 -9.56 -11.24 13.49
N THR A 198 -9.49 -12.21 12.57
CA THR A 198 -8.32 -13.09 12.39
C THR A 198 -7.30 -12.52 11.41
N ILE A 199 -6.87 -11.28 11.61
CA ILE A 199 -5.95 -10.63 10.68
C ILE A 199 -4.54 -10.72 11.22
N THR A 200 -3.83 -11.78 10.83
CA THR A 200 -2.37 -11.82 10.94
C THR A 200 -1.78 -11.36 9.61
N GLY A 201 -0.83 -10.42 9.60
CA GLY A 201 -0.01 -10.15 8.41
C GLY A 201 1.08 -11.20 8.19
N ARG A 202 0.92 -12.39 8.79
CA ARG A 202 1.92 -13.45 8.88
C ARG A 202 1.37 -14.71 8.21
N PRO A 203 1.67 -14.94 6.91
CA PRO A 203 1.10 -16.01 6.11
C PRO A 203 1.18 -17.39 6.79
N ALA A 204 2.36 -17.77 7.29
CA ALA A 204 2.59 -19.07 7.90
C ALA A 204 1.72 -19.29 9.16
N ILE A 205 1.67 -18.29 10.06
CA ILE A 205 0.89 -18.39 11.30
C ILE A 205 -0.59 -18.44 10.96
N GLY A 206 -1.07 -17.55 10.10
CA GLY A 206 -2.47 -17.55 9.67
C GLY A 206 -2.88 -18.87 9.02
N SER A 207 -2.05 -19.42 8.14
CA SER A 207 -2.33 -20.70 7.48
C SER A 207 -2.29 -21.88 8.45
N VAL A 208 -1.31 -21.96 9.35
CA VAL A 208 -1.21 -23.04 10.35
C VAL A 208 -2.34 -22.96 11.37
N SER A 209 -2.62 -21.77 11.92
CA SER A 209 -3.69 -21.61 12.90
C SER A 209 -5.07 -21.85 12.26
N GLY A 210 -5.28 -21.35 11.04
CA GLY A 210 -6.48 -21.62 10.26
C GLY A 210 -6.68 -23.13 10.06
N PHE A 211 -5.62 -23.83 9.61
CA PHE A 211 -5.64 -25.27 9.42
C PHE A 211 -6.03 -26.01 10.69
N LEU A 212 -5.39 -25.71 11.82
CA LEU A 212 -5.69 -26.37 13.10
C LEU A 212 -7.14 -26.15 13.53
N VAL A 213 -7.65 -24.92 13.44
CA VAL A 213 -9.05 -24.63 13.80
C VAL A 213 -10.02 -25.36 12.90
N GLY A 214 -9.81 -25.31 11.58
CA GLY A 214 -10.67 -26.00 10.60
C GLY A 214 -10.64 -27.52 10.76
N PHE A 215 -9.45 -28.09 10.94
CA PHE A 215 -9.26 -29.52 11.15
C PHE A 215 -9.93 -29.98 12.44
N LEU A 216 -9.62 -29.36 13.59
CA LEU A 216 -10.16 -29.78 14.89
C LEU A 216 -11.68 -29.62 14.97
N ALA A 217 -12.23 -28.58 14.37
CA ALA A 217 -13.67 -28.33 14.40
C ALA A 217 -14.48 -29.41 13.69
N VAL A 218 -14.00 -29.92 12.56
CA VAL A 218 -14.67 -31.00 11.82
C VAL A 218 -14.26 -32.38 12.37
N PHE A 219 -13.00 -32.54 12.78
CA PHE A 219 -12.45 -33.83 13.16
C PHE A 219 -12.94 -34.32 14.53
N LEU A 220 -13.05 -33.42 15.52
CA LEU A 220 -13.40 -33.80 16.90
C LEU A 220 -14.91 -33.90 17.12
N ASN A 221 -15.66 -32.86 16.73
CA ASN A 221 -17.12 -32.80 16.81
C ASN A 221 -17.62 -31.58 16.02
N PRO A 222 -18.31 -31.76 14.88
CA PRO A 222 -18.80 -30.69 14.02
C PRO A 222 -20.00 -29.95 14.65
N HIS A 223 -19.75 -29.25 15.75
CA HIS A 223 -20.73 -28.48 16.51
C HIS A 223 -20.35 -26.97 16.48
N PRO A 224 -21.31 -26.03 16.29
CA PRO A 224 -21.03 -24.60 16.16
C PRO A 224 -20.23 -24.01 17.32
N VAL A 225 -20.45 -24.52 18.53
CA VAL A 225 -19.75 -24.07 19.74
C VAL A 225 -18.28 -24.51 19.75
N THR A 226 -17.98 -25.76 19.38
CA THR A 226 -16.61 -26.28 19.33
C THR A 226 -15.77 -25.48 18.34
N LEU A 227 -16.34 -25.20 17.18
CA LEU A 227 -15.74 -24.32 16.18
C LEU A 227 -15.57 -22.89 16.72
N GLY A 228 -16.62 -22.31 17.31
CA GLY A 228 -16.58 -20.98 17.90
C GLY A 228 -15.46 -20.80 18.93
N ILE A 229 -15.26 -21.78 19.81
CA ILE A 229 -14.15 -21.77 20.78
C ILE A 229 -12.80 -21.78 20.06
N GLY A 230 -12.61 -22.64 19.05
CA GLY A 230 -11.37 -22.67 18.27
C GLY A 230 -11.07 -21.33 17.58
N VAL A 231 -12.10 -20.68 17.03
CA VAL A 231 -11.99 -19.35 16.42
C VAL A 231 -11.60 -18.27 17.44
N LEU A 232 -12.22 -18.28 18.63
CA LEU A 232 -11.88 -17.34 19.70
C LEU A 232 -10.46 -17.55 20.21
N CYS A 233 -10.02 -18.79 20.40
CA CYS A 233 -8.65 -19.11 20.78
C CYS A 233 -7.66 -18.57 19.74
N MET A 234 -7.93 -18.76 18.46
CA MET A 234 -7.11 -18.23 17.38
C MET A 234 -7.11 -16.69 17.35
N ASN A 235 -8.27 -16.04 17.54
CA ASN A 235 -8.38 -14.58 17.61
C ASN A 235 -7.56 -14.02 18.78
N LEU A 236 -7.68 -14.63 19.96
CA LEU A 236 -6.93 -14.23 21.14
C LEU A 236 -5.42 -14.46 20.95
N LEU A 237 -5.02 -15.60 20.39
CA LEU A 237 -3.61 -15.89 20.10
C LEU A 237 -3.03 -14.88 19.10
N SER A 238 -3.76 -14.57 18.02
CA SER A 238 -3.39 -13.53 17.06
C SER A 238 -3.19 -12.19 17.76
N TYR A 239 -4.13 -11.80 18.63
CA TYR A 239 -4.04 -10.55 19.39
C TYR A 239 -2.83 -10.51 20.34
N ILE A 240 -2.54 -11.61 21.05
CA ILE A 240 -1.37 -11.71 21.93
C ILE A 240 -0.07 -11.59 21.12
N MET A 241 0.02 -12.28 19.98
CA MET A 241 1.21 -12.20 19.11
C MET A 241 1.42 -10.80 18.55
N ASP A 242 0.35 -10.08 18.22
CA ASP A 242 0.39 -8.70 17.72
C ASP A 242 0.77 -7.67 18.80
N THR A 243 0.55 -7.99 20.08
CA THR A 243 0.90 -7.13 21.22
C THR A 243 2.32 -7.38 21.71
N GLN A 244 2.77 -8.64 21.69
CA GLN A 244 4.13 -9.04 22.11
C GLN A 244 5.20 -8.84 21.03
N ASP A 245 4.79 -8.39 19.84
CA ASP A 245 5.68 -8.03 18.73
C ASP A 245 6.69 -9.12 18.33
N ILE A 246 6.32 -10.39 18.55
CA ILE A 246 7.17 -11.57 18.33
C ILE A 246 7.62 -11.58 16.88
N ASN A 247 8.89 -11.35 16.60
CA ASN A 247 9.43 -11.23 15.25
C ASN A 247 9.51 -12.61 14.59
N MET A 248 8.72 -12.83 13.54
CA MET A 248 9.02 -13.85 12.53
C MET A 248 9.15 -13.14 11.18
N SER A 249 10.23 -13.41 10.46
CA SER A 249 10.48 -12.79 9.16
C SER A 249 9.32 -13.11 8.20
N PRO A 250 8.73 -12.11 7.51
CA PRO A 250 7.74 -12.39 6.49
C PRO A 250 8.38 -13.27 5.40
N PHE A 251 7.72 -14.38 5.07
CA PHE A 251 8.17 -15.34 4.05
C PHE A 251 8.29 -14.70 2.65
N THR A 252 7.66 -13.55 2.41
CA THR A 252 7.80 -12.81 1.14
C THR A 252 7.52 -11.33 1.35
N LYS A 253 8.45 -10.45 0.92
CA LYS A 253 8.15 -9.02 0.75
C LYS A 253 7.33 -8.87 -0.53
N MET A 254 6.01 -8.81 -0.41
CA MET A 254 5.15 -8.48 -1.55
C MET A 254 5.46 -7.04 -1.97
N ARG A 255 5.97 -6.83 -3.19
CA ARG A 255 6.28 -5.50 -3.74
C ARG A 255 5.15 -5.09 -4.68
N LEU A 256 4.63 -3.87 -4.51
CA LEU A 256 3.47 -3.35 -5.25
C LEU A 256 3.83 -3.05 -6.70
N LYS A 257 3.11 -3.68 -7.65
CA LYS A 257 3.07 -3.22 -9.04
C LYS A 257 1.98 -2.14 -9.16
N ILE A 258 2.38 -0.92 -9.48
CA ILE A 258 1.45 0.20 -9.67
C ILE A 258 1.28 0.40 -11.17
N PRO A 259 0.04 0.32 -11.71
CA PRO A 259 -0.17 0.52 -13.14
C PRO A 259 0.16 1.96 -13.55
N LYS A 260 0.59 2.15 -14.79
CA LYS A 260 0.74 3.49 -15.38
C LYS A 260 -0.60 4.23 -15.33
N VAL A 261 -0.56 5.49 -14.91
CA VAL A 261 -1.76 6.32 -14.75
C VAL A 261 -2.09 7.07 -16.03
N PHE A 262 -1.06 7.44 -16.80
CA PHE A 262 -1.18 8.26 -18.01
C PHE A 262 -0.65 7.53 -19.23
N THR A 263 -1.23 7.88 -20.36
CA THR A 263 -0.65 7.64 -21.67
C THR A 263 0.07 8.92 -22.09
N CYS A 264 1.32 8.78 -22.56
CA CYS A 264 1.97 9.88 -23.25
C CYS A 264 1.19 10.15 -24.54
N GLU A 265 0.59 11.33 -24.66
CA GLU A 265 0.13 11.80 -25.97
C GLU A 265 1.39 12.00 -26.83
N GLN A 266 1.39 11.46 -28.05
CA GLN A 266 2.55 11.33 -28.95
C GLN A 266 3.54 12.52 -28.85
N GLU A 267 4.74 12.25 -28.32
CA GLU A 267 5.96 13.10 -28.26
C GLU A 267 5.77 14.63 -28.26
N GLN A 268 4.85 15.15 -27.44
CA GLN A 268 4.73 16.61 -27.23
C GLN A 268 5.68 17.05 -26.10
N PHE A 269 6.89 17.44 -26.49
CA PHE A 269 7.83 18.20 -25.66
C PHE A 269 7.54 19.70 -25.79
N LEU A 270 7.58 20.42 -24.67
CA LEU A 270 7.47 21.88 -24.65
C LEU A 270 8.65 22.48 -23.89
N ASP A 271 9.40 23.36 -24.55
CA ASP A 271 10.46 24.13 -23.90
C ASP A 271 9.94 25.53 -23.52
N LEU A 272 9.81 25.78 -22.22
CA LEU A 272 9.37 27.08 -21.68
C LEU A 272 10.55 27.92 -21.20
N THR A 273 11.80 27.50 -21.44
CA THR A 273 12.99 28.27 -21.03
C THR A 273 13.29 29.43 -21.99
N GLY A 274 12.78 29.35 -23.23
CA GLY A 274 13.09 30.32 -24.28
C GLY A 274 14.55 30.27 -24.76
N GLU A 275 15.29 29.20 -24.46
CA GLU A 275 16.67 29.04 -24.92
C GLU A 275 16.72 28.58 -26.39
N PRO A 276 17.59 29.18 -27.23
CA PRO A 276 17.78 28.69 -28.58
C PRO A 276 18.39 27.28 -28.56
N SER A 277 17.89 26.40 -29.44
CA SER A 277 18.30 24.99 -29.53
C SER A 277 19.74 24.79 -30.02
N SER A 278 20.42 25.84 -30.48
CA SER A 278 21.79 25.78 -30.99
C SER A 278 22.81 26.12 -29.91
N ILE A 279 23.42 25.10 -29.31
CA ILE A 279 24.60 25.26 -28.44
C ILE A 279 25.77 24.60 -29.16
N GLN A 280 26.85 25.36 -29.35
CA GLN A 280 28.07 24.83 -29.96
C GLN A 280 28.66 23.77 -29.03
N LYS A 281 28.82 22.55 -29.56
CA LYS A 281 29.52 21.47 -28.86
C LYS A 281 30.95 21.93 -28.60
N SER A 282 31.38 21.93 -27.34
CA SER A 282 32.79 22.07 -27.02
C SER A 282 33.48 20.72 -27.09
N GLU A 283 34.79 20.72 -27.34
CA GLU A 283 35.59 19.50 -27.28
C GLU A 283 35.60 18.92 -25.86
N VAL A 284 35.49 17.59 -25.77
CA VAL A 284 35.60 16.86 -24.50
C VAL A 284 37.04 17.03 -23.98
N LYS A 285 37.20 17.79 -22.91
CA LYS A 285 38.48 18.01 -22.24
C LYS A 285 38.68 16.97 -21.15
N GLU A 286 39.92 16.58 -20.87
CA GLU A 286 40.26 15.86 -19.65
C GLU A 286 40.08 16.77 -18.43
N PHE A 287 39.46 16.24 -17.37
CA PHE A 287 39.20 16.97 -16.13
C PHE A 287 39.88 16.27 -14.95
N THR A 288 40.60 17.05 -14.13
CA THR A 288 40.97 16.59 -12.79
C THR A 288 39.72 16.56 -11.88
N PRO A 289 39.69 15.69 -10.85
CA PRO A 289 38.56 15.63 -9.93
C PRO A 289 38.25 16.99 -9.28
N GLU A 290 39.26 17.76 -8.89
CA GLU A 290 39.09 19.07 -8.26
C GLU A 290 38.44 20.06 -9.21
N LYS A 291 38.90 20.11 -10.47
CA LYS A 291 38.38 21.01 -11.49
C LYS A 291 36.93 20.66 -11.86
N LEU A 292 36.63 19.37 -12.00
CA LEU A 292 35.27 18.91 -12.23
C LEU A 292 34.35 19.32 -11.08
N ILE A 293 34.73 19.03 -9.84
CA ILE A 293 33.94 19.39 -8.64
C ILE A 293 33.75 20.90 -8.53
N GLN A 294 34.76 21.69 -8.90
CA GLN A 294 34.68 23.15 -8.95
C GLN A 294 33.63 23.62 -9.97
N ILE A 295 33.67 23.12 -11.21
CA ILE A 295 32.66 23.46 -12.24
C ILE A 295 31.26 23.08 -11.76
N ILE A 296 31.08 21.89 -11.18
CA ILE A 296 29.79 21.44 -10.63
C ILE A 296 29.27 22.38 -9.53
N LYS A 297 30.16 22.96 -8.70
CA LYS A 297 29.79 23.95 -7.68
C LYS A 297 29.43 25.30 -8.30
N GLU A 298 30.26 25.81 -9.21
CA GLU A 298 30.08 27.12 -9.87
C GLU A 298 28.80 27.16 -10.72
N GLN A 299 28.49 26.06 -11.42
CA GLN A 299 27.27 25.91 -12.21
C GLN A 299 26.06 25.44 -11.38
N GLU A 300 26.21 25.33 -10.06
CA GLU A 300 25.14 24.98 -9.10
C GLU A 300 24.42 23.64 -9.38
N VAL A 301 25.11 22.66 -9.97
CA VAL A 301 24.51 21.35 -10.29
C VAL A 301 24.08 20.63 -9.02
N PHE A 302 22.82 20.19 -8.98
CA PHE A 302 22.20 19.53 -7.83
C PHE A 302 21.47 18.24 -8.24
N GLY A 303 21.17 17.38 -7.27
CA GLY A 303 20.51 16.10 -7.51
C GLY A 303 19.06 16.28 -7.97
N MET A 304 18.77 15.90 -9.21
CA MET A 304 17.47 16.13 -9.87
C MET A 304 16.40 15.06 -9.59
N GLY A 305 16.72 14.02 -8.82
CA GLY A 305 15.78 12.97 -8.41
C GLY A 305 14.74 13.35 -7.34
N GLY A 306 14.56 14.65 -7.03
CA GLY A 306 13.52 15.16 -6.14
C GLY A 306 13.92 15.47 -4.69
N ALA A 307 15.14 15.11 -4.27
CA ALA A 307 15.68 15.41 -2.92
C ALA A 307 16.71 16.55 -2.89
N ALA A 308 17.05 17.12 -4.05
CA ALA A 308 17.95 18.27 -4.21
C ALA A 308 19.31 18.17 -3.49
N PHE A 309 19.85 16.96 -3.33
CA PHE A 309 21.12 16.75 -2.62
C PHE A 309 22.30 17.36 -3.40
N SER A 310 23.33 17.85 -2.70
CA SER A 310 24.52 18.41 -3.33
C SER A 310 25.28 17.35 -4.15
N THR A 311 25.26 17.51 -5.47
CA THR A 311 26.01 16.64 -6.40
C THR A 311 27.51 16.75 -6.14
N ALA A 312 28.02 17.97 -5.96
CA ALA A 312 29.43 18.20 -5.62
C ALA A 312 29.87 17.45 -4.35
N ARG A 313 29.06 17.45 -3.29
CA ARG A 313 29.37 16.70 -2.06
C ARG A 313 29.39 15.19 -2.28
N LYS A 314 28.48 14.64 -3.11
CA LYS A 314 28.50 13.22 -3.47
C LYS A 314 29.79 12.86 -4.22
N LEU A 315 30.16 13.65 -5.23
CA LEU A 315 31.38 13.44 -6.03
C LEU A 315 32.63 13.48 -5.14
N GLN A 316 32.76 14.51 -4.32
CA GLN A 316 33.88 14.65 -3.38
C GLN A 316 33.97 13.45 -2.43
N THR A 317 32.85 13.03 -1.83
CA THR A 317 32.84 11.90 -0.90
C THR A 317 33.26 10.58 -1.56
N VAL A 318 32.86 10.35 -2.82
CA VAL A 318 33.25 9.14 -3.58
C VAL A 318 34.72 9.20 -3.99
N HIS A 319 35.19 10.38 -4.41
CA HIS A 319 36.60 10.59 -4.74
C HIS A 319 37.50 10.29 -3.52
N GLU A 320 37.14 10.81 -2.33
CA GLU A 320 37.87 10.61 -1.08
C GLU A 320 37.72 9.20 -0.48
N ALA A 321 36.75 8.40 -0.96
CA ALA A 321 36.51 7.06 -0.44
C ALA A 321 37.72 6.13 -0.71
N LYS A 322 38.28 5.58 0.37
CA LYS A 322 39.40 4.62 0.35
C LYS A 322 38.89 3.20 0.10
N VAL A 323 38.39 2.95 -1.10
CA VAL A 323 37.87 1.65 -1.54
C VAL A 323 38.43 1.32 -2.92
N ASP A 324 38.68 0.03 -3.16
CA ASP A 324 39.31 -0.44 -4.41
C ASP A 324 38.38 -0.31 -5.62
N GLN A 325 37.07 -0.40 -5.39
CA GLN A 325 36.05 -0.32 -6.43
C GLN A 325 35.10 0.84 -6.18
N LYS A 326 34.95 1.69 -7.19
CA LYS A 326 34.02 2.83 -7.16
C LYS A 326 33.05 2.72 -8.33
N HIS A 327 31.76 2.78 -8.05
CA HIS A 327 30.73 2.51 -9.04
C HIS A 327 29.87 3.74 -9.27
N LEU A 328 29.62 4.08 -10.54
CA LEU A 328 28.54 4.98 -10.93
C LEU A 328 27.29 4.15 -11.27
N ILE A 329 26.19 4.47 -10.58
CA ILE A 329 24.86 4.00 -10.91
C ILE A 329 24.05 5.20 -11.42
N ILE A 330 23.71 5.16 -12.71
CA ILE A 330 22.77 6.08 -13.32
C ILE A 330 21.36 5.51 -13.12
N ASN A 331 20.59 6.18 -12.26
CA ASN A 331 19.21 5.83 -11.99
C ASN A 331 18.31 6.45 -13.07
N ALA A 332 17.98 5.65 -14.08
CA ALA A 332 17.06 5.99 -15.16
C ALA A 332 15.78 5.14 -15.09
N VAL A 333 15.43 4.65 -13.89
CA VAL A 333 14.32 3.72 -13.72
C VAL A 333 12.96 4.43 -13.69
N GLU A 334 12.88 5.73 -13.39
CA GLU A 334 11.62 6.50 -13.36
C GLU A 334 10.41 5.71 -12.81
N CYS A 335 10.53 5.14 -11.62
CA CYS A 335 9.57 4.14 -11.12
C CYS A 335 8.22 4.71 -10.65
N ASP A 336 8.11 6.04 -10.50
CA ASP A 336 6.86 6.69 -10.11
C ASP A 336 5.88 6.64 -11.31
N PRO A 337 4.65 6.13 -11.11
CA PRO A 337 3.74 5.71 -12.20
C PRO A 337 3.16 6.86 -13.04
N GLY A 338 3.55 8.10 -12.77
CA GLY A 338 3.12 9.29 -13.49
C GLY A 338 4.25 10.10 -14.16
N LEU A 339 5.50 9.68 -14.04
CA LEU A 339 6.65 10.40 -14.62
C LEU A 339 7.02 9.86 -16.01
N LEU A 340 7.49 10.76 -16.88
CA LEU A 340 7.85 10.49 -18.28
C LEU A 340 9.15 11.19 -18.73
N HIS A 341 9.70 12.08 -17.92
CA HIS A 341 10.76 13.01 -18.34
C HIS A 341 12.15 12.34 -18.36
N ASP A 342 12.42 11.40 -17.46
CA ASP A 342 13.66 10.61 -17.51
C ASP A 342 13.67 9.71 -18.75
N HIS A 343 12.54 9.09 -19.09
CA HIS A 343 12.42 8.30 -20.32
C HIS A 343 12.60 9.16 -21.58
N TYR A 344 12.08 10.39 -21.58
CA TYR A 344 12.31 11.35 -22.66
C TYR A 344 13.81 11.66 -22.83
N LEU A 345 14.55 11.87 -21.73
CA LEU A 345 15.99 12.09 -21.78
C LEU A 345 16.76 10.90 -22.37
N LEU A 346 16.38 9.67 -22.03
CA LEU A 346 17.01 8.47 -22.61
C LEU A 346 16.79 8.34 -24.13
N ARG A 347 15.68 8.86 -24.67
CA ARG A 347 15.40 8.82 -26.11
C ARG A 347 16.12 9.90 -26.89
N HIS A 348 16.21 11.11 -26.34
CA HIS A 348 16.64 12.30 -27.08
C HIS A 348 18.03 12.81 -26.72
N TYR A 349 18.57 12.45 -25.54
CA TYR A 349 19.82 12.99 -25.01
C TYR A 349 20.79 11.91 -24.51
N MET A 350 20.68 10.69 -25.04
CA MET A 350 21.51 9.56 -24.62
C MET A 350 23.00 9.81 -24.87
N ASP A 351 23.34 10.47 -25.99
CA ASP A 351 24.73 10.76 -26.35
C ASP A 351 25.38 11.72 -25.34
N GLU A 352 24.67 12.77 -24.94
CA GLU A 352 25.07 13.72 -23.91
C GLU A 352 25.23 13.03 -22.54
N ILE A 353 24.30 12.15 -22.19
CA ILE A 353 24.36 11.34 -20.96
C ILE A 353 25.60 10.45 -20.98
N ASN A 354 25.93 9.83 -22.12
CA ASN A 354 27.11 9.00 -22.27
C ASN A 354 28.41 9.79 -22.09
N VAL A 355 28.50 10.98 -22.69
CA VAL A 355 29.66 11.87 -22.55
C VAL A 355 29.88 12.23 -21.07
N ALA A 356 28.84 12.69 -20.37
CA ALA A 356 28.96 13.01 -18.95
C ALA A 356 29.31 11.80 -18.08
N ALA A 357 28.78 10.62 -18.39
CA ALA A 357 29.09 9.40 -17.65
C ALA A 357 30.57 9.02 -17.77
N HIS A 358 31.18 9.20 -18.94
CA HIS A 358 32.62 8.95 -19.16
C HIS A 358 33.50 10.00 -18.50
N ILE A 359 33.14 11.29 -18.59
CA ILE A 359 33.82 12.37 -17.86
C ILE A 359 33.84 12.08 -16.35
N LEU A 360 32.70 11.67 -15.80
CA LEU A 360 32.61 11.28 -14.39
C LEU A 360 33.51 10.09 -14.07
N LYS A 361 33.53 9.07 -14.93
CA LYS A 361 34.33 7.87 -14.73
C LYS A 361 35.82 8.18 -14.65
N GLU A 362 36.32 8.96 -15.60
CA GLU A 362 37.73 9.34 -15.68
C GLU A 362 38.13 10.27 -14.54
N ALA A 363 37.40 11.38 -14.35
CA ALA A 363 37.78 12.41 -13.38
C ALA A 363 37.68 11.93 -11.92
N ILE A 364 36.68 11.10 -11.58
CA ILE A 364 36.47 10.64 -10.20
C ILE A 364 37.19 9.32 -9.90
N GLY A 365 37.69 8.63 -10.93
CA GLY A 365 38.31 7.31 -10.81
C GLY A 365 37.30 6.21 -10.53
N LEU A 366 36.20 6.17 -11.28
CA LEU A 366 35.18 5.12 -11.16
C LEU A 366 35.60 3.88 -11.96
N THR A 367 35.44 2.71 -11.37
CA THR A 367 35.80 1.42 -11.99
C THR A 367 34.70 0.90 -12.91
N SER A 368 33.44 1.26 -12.68
CA SER A 368 32.32 0.82 -13.53
C SER A 368 31.21 1.85 -13.65
N ILE A 369 30.55 1.88 -14.80
CA ILE A 369 29.30 2.61 -15.02
C ILE A 369 28.17 1.60 -15.24
N ARG A 370 27.10 1.70 -14.45
CA ARG A 370 25.86 0.92 -14.62
C ARG A 370 24.68 1.86 -14.77
N MET A 371 23.82 1.63 -15.76
CA MET A 371 22.58 2.39 -15.93
C MET A 371 21.40 1.48 -15.66
N ALA A 372 20.56 1.85 -14.70
CA ALA A 372 19.36 1.12 -14.35
C ALA A 372 18.17 1.61 -15.17
N VAL A 373 17.52 0.69 -15.89
CA VAL A 373 16.32 0.97 -16.69
C VAL A 373 15.25 -0.08 -16.40
N LYS A 374 13.97 0.23 -16.64
CA LYS A 374 12.90 -0.77 -16.47
C LYS A 374 13.07 -1.90 -17.49
N GLU A 375 12.72 -3.12 -17.12
CA GLU A 375 12.72 -4.28 -18.03
C GLU A 375 11.92 -4.05 -19.32
N ALA A 376 10.82 -3.31 -19.22
CA ALA A 376 9.91 -3.00 -20.33
C ALA A 376 10.44 -1.90 -21.28
N GLU A 377 11.55 -1.24 -20.94
CA GLU A 377 12.14 -0.20 -21.78
C GLU A 377 13.15 -0.79 -22.75
N ASP A 378 13.07 -0.33 -23.99
CA ASP A 378 14.01 -0.66 -25.06
C ASP A 378 15.00 0.50 -25.20
N VAL A 379 16.13 0.37 -24.50
CA VAL A 379 17.21 1.36 -24.50
C VAL A 379 18.40 0.75 -25.22
N LYS A 380 18.95 1.47 -26.20
CA LYS A 380 20.10 1.00 -26.98
C LYS A 380 21.31 0.84 -26.08
N GLN A 381 21.94 -0.33 -26.16
CA GLN A 381 23.23 -0.58 -25.51
C GLN A 381 24.27 0.41 -26.02
N THR A 382 25.04 0.96 -25.09
CA THR A 382 26.04 1.99 -25.34
C THR A 382 27.39 1.51 -24.82
N GLU A 383 28.47 1.94 -25.49
CA GLU A 383 29.82 1.53 -25.15
C GLU A 383 30.20 2.06 -23.76
N GLY A 384 30.91 1.24 -22.96
CA GLY A 384 31.39 1.64 -21.63
C GLY A 384 30.34 1.69 -20.51
N ILE A 385 29.03 1.57 -20.81
CA ILE A 385 27.95 1.59 -19.83
C ILE A 385 27.24 0.23 -19.78
N THR A 386 27.23 -0.42 -18.61
CA THR A 386 26.46 -1.66 -18.44
C THR A 386 24.99 -1.34 -18.21
N LEU A 387 24.11 -1.65 -19.17
CA LEU A 387 22.66 -1.52 -18.98
C LEU A 387 22.17 -2.64 -18.06
N CYS A 388 21.48 -2.25 -16.99
CA CYS A 388 20.92 -3.15 -16.00
C CYS A 388 19.40 -3.02 -16.01
N LYS A 389 18.71 -4.03 -16.57
CA LYS A 389 17.25 -4.10 -16.52
C LYS A 389 16.79 -4.46 -15.11
N VAL A 390 15.91 -3.64 -14.54
CA VAL A 390 15.28 -3.88 -13.24
C VAL A 390 13.77 -4.02 -13.37
N PRO A 391 13.09 -4.76 -12.47
CA PRO A 391 11.67 -5.00 -12.66
C PRO A 391 10.84 -3.72 -12.53
N ASP A 392 9.77 -3.61 -13.31
CA ASP A 392 8.85 -2.46 -13.32
C ASP A 392 7.93 -2.47 -12.08
N ARG A 393 8.47 -2.01 -10.96
CA ARG A 393 7.80 -1.98 -9.64
C ARG A 393 8.25 -0.79 -8.81
N TYR A 394 7.30 -0.16 -8.12
CA TYR A 394 7.58 0.96 -7.23
C TYR A 394 7.92 0.50 -5.80
N PRO A 395 8.91 1.08 -5.09
CA PRO A 395 9.86 2.10 -5.52
C PRO A 395 11.27 1.51 -5.79
N ILE A 396 11.43 0.69 -6.85
CA ILE A 396 12.73 0.07 -7.18
C ILE A 396 13.86 1.10 -7.36
N GLY A 397 13.51 2.31 -7.84
CA GLY A 397 14.45 3.42 -8.05
C GLY A 397 14.90 4.14 -6.77
N ALA A 398 14.45 3.74 -5.58
CA ALA A 398 14.97 4.30 -4.34
C ALA A 398 16.45 3.89 -4.13
N GLU A 399 17.32 4.86 -3.82
CA GLU A 399 18.79 4.71 -3.84
C GLU A 399 19.30 3.40 -3.21
N ARG A 400 18.90 3.09 -1.97
CA ARG A 400 19.33 1.87 -1.27
C ARG A 400 18.75 0.58 -1.86
N ILE A 401 17.53 0.62 -2.37
CA ILE A 401 16.89 -0.54 -3.01
C ILE A 401 17.61 -0.83 -4.32
N LEU A 402 17.89 0.20 -5.11
CA LEU A 402 18.57 0.09 -6.38
C LEU A 402 20.00 -0.44 -6.23
N ILE A 403 20.74 0.04 -5.24
CA ILE A 403 22.09 -0.46 -4.92
C ILE A 403 22.05 -1.96 -4.61
N ASN A 404 21.12 -2.40 -3.75
CA ASN A 404 21.01 -3.80 -3.40
C ASN A 404 20.59 -4.66 -4.61
N GLU A 405 19.71 -4.15 -5.49
CA GLU A 405 19.29 -4.87 -6.70
C GLU A 405 20.45 -5.02 -7.72
N LEU A 406 21.30 -3.99 -7.87
CA LEU A 406 22.36 -3.98 -8.89
C LEU A 406 23.70 -4.57 -8.42
N LEU A 407 24.04 -4.37 -7.15
CA LEU A 407 25.34 -4.74 -6.60
C LEU A 407 25.25 -5.84 -5.53
N GLY A 408 24.05 -6.22 -5.09
CA GLY A 408 23.87 -7.14 -3.96
C GLY A 408 24.29 -6.57 -2.60
N VAL A 409 24.63 -5.27 -2.54
CA VAL A 409 25.13 -4.60 -1.33
C VAL A 409 23.95 -4.08 -0.50
N LYS A 410 23.85 -4.55 0.75
CA LYS A 410 22.90 -4.03 1.74
C LYS A 410 23.55 -2.98 2.60
N LEU A 411 23.23 -1.71 2.35
CA LEU A 411 23.71 -0.60 3.17
C LEU A 411 22.86 -0.43 4.43
N GLY A 412 23.53 -0.26 5.57
CA GLY A 412 22.90 0.14 6.83
C GLY A 412 22.33 1.57 6.80
N GLN A 413 21.53 1.92 7.81
CA GLN A 413 20.86 3.23 7.88
C GLN A 413 21.83 4.41 7.91
N ASN A 414 22.92 4.28 8.66
CA ASN A 414 23.94 5.33 8.81
C ASN A 414 25.06 5.26 7.77
N GLN A 415 25.01 4.27 6.87
CA GLN A 415 25.97 4.14 5.78
C GLN A 415 25.52 4.98 4.59
N LEU A 416 26.36 5.95 4.24
CA LEU A 416 26.21 6.74 3.02
C LEU A 416 26.76 5.93 1.84
N PRO A 417 26.01 5.74 0.74
CA PRO A 417 26.50 5.06 -0.46
C PRO A 417 27.84 5.63 -0.95
N ALA A 418 27.96 6.95 -0.95
CA ALA A 418 29.15 7.67 -1.41
C ALA A 418 30.43 7.27 -0.65
N ARG A 419 30.34 7.04 0.68
CA ARG A 419 31.50 6.60 1.49
C ARG A 419 31.94 5.17 1.19
N ASN A 420 31.07 4.38 0.55
CA ASN A 420 31.36 3.02 0.11
C ASN A 420 31.75 2.98 -1.37
N GLY A 421 32.14 4.12 -1.96
CA GLY A 421 32.50 4.23 -3.38
C GLY A 421 31.33 4.16 -4.35
N ILE A 422 30.08 4.23 -3.88
CA ILE A 422 28.90 4.09 -4.73
C ILE A 422 28.27 5.47 -4.99
N LEU A 423 28.40 5.94 -6.24
CA LEU A 423 27.81 7.17 -6.72
C LEU A 423 26.49 6.87 -7.43
N VAL A 424 25.35 7.22 -6.81
CA VAL A 424 24.03 7.13 -7.46
C VAL A 424 23.55 8.52 -7.87
N LEU A 425 23.33 8.69 -9.18
CA LEU A 425 22.82 9.92 -9.79
C LEU A 425 21.58 9.62 -10.63
N ASN A 426 20.57 10.48 -10.57
CA ASN A 426 19.43 10.40 -11.51
C ASN A 426 19.91 10.80 -12.92
N VAL A 427 19.30 10.24 -13.96
CA VAL A 427 19.71 10.47 -15.36
C VAL A 427 19.73 11.95 -15.74
N GLN A 428 18.76 12.74 -15.28
CA GLN A 428 18.72 14.17 -15.51
C GLN A 428 19.85 14.92 -14.81
N THR A 429 20.32 14.42 -13.67
CA THR A 429 21.52 14.98 -13.01
C THR A 429 22.77 14.74 -13.86
N VAL A 430 22.88 13.58 -14.51
CA VAL A 430 24.00 13.28 -15.43
C VAL A 430 23.93 14.17 -16.67
N TYR A 431 22.74 14.37 -17.23
CA TYR A 431 22.53 15.32 -18.33
C TYR A 431 22.88 16.78 -17.92
N SER A 432 22.51 17.21 -16.72
CA SER A 432 22.90 18.54 -16.21
C SER A 432 24.41 18.69 -15.99
N ILE A 433 25.11 17.60 -15.65
CA ILE A 433 26.59 17.59 -15.61
C ILE A 433 27.18 17.82 -17.00
N TYR A 434 26.61 17.21 -18.04
CA TYR A 434 27.00 17.50 -19.42
C TYR A 434 26.80 18.98 -19.76
N GLU A 435 25.62 19.55 -19.49
CA GLU A 435 25.35 20.97 -19.75
C GLU A 435 26.32 21.89 -18.99
N ALA A 436 26.63 21.60 -17.72
CA ALA A 436 27.57 22.38 -16.93
C ALA A 436 29.01 22.30 -17.44
N VAL A 437 29.48 21.10 -17.77
CA VAL A 437 30.89 20.85 -18.10
C VAL A 437 31.20 21.15 -19.55
N CYS A 438 30.35 20.71 -20.47
CA CYS A 438 30.57 20.85 -21.91
C CYS A 438 30.02 22.17 -22.44
N LEU A 439 28.96 22.73 -21.84
CA LEU A 439 28.30 23.92 -22.38
C LEU A 439 28.47 25.15 -21.49
N GLY A 440 29.09 25.00 -20.30
CA GLY A 440 29.24 26.08 -19.33
C GLY A 440 27.91 26.61 -18.82
N LYS A 441 26.86 25.79 -18.84
CA LYS A 441 25.49 26.18 -18.47
C LYS A 441 25.23 25.98 -16.98
N LYS A 442 24.57 26.96 -16.38
CA LYS A 442 24.05 26.86 -15.02
C LYS A 442 22.93 25.82 -14.96
N ALA A 443 22.86 25.05 -13.87
CA ALA A 443 21.80 24.07 -13.63
C ALA A 443 20.52 24.73 -13.08
N ASP A 444 19.96 25.71 -13.80
CA ASP A 444 18.74 26.43 -13.42
C ASP A 444 17.51 26.00 -14.23
N THR A 445 17.66 25.01 -15.13
CA THR A 445 16.56 24.39 -15.88
C THR A 445 16.30 22.95 -15.45
N ARG A 446 15.09 22.46 -15.73
CA ARG A 446 14.69 21.07 -15.45
C ARG A 446 13.64 20.58 -16.43
N PHE A 447 13.68 19.30 -16.80
CA PHE A 447 12.54 18.62 -17.41
C PHE A 447 11.63 18.07 -16.31
N LEU A 448 10.34 18.30 -16.43
CA LEU A 448 9.33 17.74 -15.54
C LEU A 448 8.15 17.19 -16.34
N THR A 449 7.32 16.40 -15.68
CA THR A 449 6.09 15.88 -16.28
C THR A 449 4.89 16.71 -15.84
N VAL A 450 4.13 17.24 -16.81
CA VAL A 450 2.87 17.95 -16.57
C VAL A 450 1.72 17.05 -17.01
N ALA A 451 0.79 16.73 -16.10
CA ALA A 451 -0.27 15.75 -16.34
C ALA A 451 -1.68 16.28 -16.06
N ASN A 452 -2.65 15.78 -16.82
CA ASN A 452 -4.07 15.93 -16.55
C ASN A 452 -4.66 14.58 -16.12
N LEU A 453 -4.99 14.48 -14.83
CA LEU A 453 -5.50 13.26 -14.20
C LEU A 453 -6.89 12.88 -14.71
N LYS A 454 -7.68 13.85 -15.19
CA LYS A 454 -9.04 13.64 -15.68
C LYS A 454 -9.02 13.04 -17.09
N THR A 455 -8.21 13.59 -17.98
CA THR A 455 -8.05 13.11 -19.37
C THR A 455 -7.05 11.95 -19.49
N LYS A 456 -6.28 11.68 -18.42
CA LYS A 456 -5.20 10.70 -18.38
C LYS A 456 -4.07 10.97 -19.38
N SER A 457 -3.83 12.24 -19.70
CA SER A 457 -2.74 12.66 -20.58
C SER A 457 -1.62 13.36 -19.81
N ALA A 458 -0.41 13.33 -20.37
CA ALA A 458 0.75 14.01 -19.81
C ALA A 458 1.73 14.43 -20.90
N LYS A 459 2.49 15.51 -20.63
CA LYS A 459 3.54 16.06 -21.50
C LYS A 459 4.85 16.25 -20.72
N VAL A 460 5.97 16.25 -21.44
CA VAL A 460 7.28 16.59 -20.88
C VAL A 460 7.56 18.05 -21.17
N VAL A 461 7.94 18.81 -20.14
CA VAL A 461 8.18 20.24 -20.25
C VAL A 461 9.55 20.59 -19.68
N LYS A 462 10.36 21.37 -20.41
CA LYS A 462 11.58 21.98 -19.88
C LYS A 462 11.24 23.36 -19.30
N VAL A 463 11.62 23.59 -18.06
CA VAL A 463 11.25 24.76 -17.27
C VAL A 463 12.47 25.37 -16.57
N ARG A 464 12.43 26.67 -16.23
CA ARG A 464 13.37 27.30 -15.30
C ARG A 464 12.89 27.18 -13.85
N LEU A 465 13.84 27.03 -12.94
CA LEU A 465 13.60 27.16 -11.51
C LEU A 465 13.08 28.58 -11.19
N GLY A 466 12.09 28.66 -10.30
CA GLY A 466 11.46 29.92 -9.92
C GLY A 466 10.25 30.33 -10.76
N MET A 467 9.99 29.70 -11.91
CA MET A 467 8.75 29.94 -12.66
C MET A 467 7.53 29.51 -11.85
N ALA A 468 6.41 30.20 -12.04
CA ALA A 468 5.17 29.88 -11.35
C ALA A 468 4.61 28.53 -11.86
N LEU A 469 4.17 27.67 -10.94
CA LEU A 469 3.55 26.39 -11.31
C LEU A 469 2.27 26.62 -12.13
N ARG A 470 1.53 27.70 -11.82
CA ARG A 470 0.33 28.12 -12.54
C ARG A 470 0.63 28.48 -14.00
N GLU A 471 1.68 29.25 -14.24
CA GLU A 471 2.12 29.64 -15.59
C GLU A 471 2.43 28.41 -16.45
N VAL A 472 3.20 27.47 -15.91
CA VAL A 472 3.53 26.22 -16.61
C VAL A 472 2.29 25.36 -16.85
N MET A 473 1.38 25.28 -15.87
CA MET A 473 0.13 24.55 -16.03
C MET A 473 -0.74 25.16 -17.13
N ASP A 474 -0.93 26.49 -17.14
CA ASP A 474 -1.78 27.17 -18.12
C ASP A 474 -1.20 27.11 -19.54
N ALA A 475 0.13 27.08 -19.67
CA ALA A 475 0.81 26.86 -20.96
C ALA A 475 0.55 25.48 -21.56
N VAL A 476 0.30 24.45 -20.72
CA VAL A 476 0.08 23.07 -21.17
C VAL A 476 -1.40 22.69 -21.22
N TYR A 477 -2.15 23.05 -20.19
CA TYR A 477 -3.56 22.77 -19.97
C TYR A 477 -4.28 24.04 -19.46
N PRO A 478 -4.68 24.94 -20.37
CA PRO A 478 -5.30 26.22 -19.98
C PRO A 478 -6.66 26.03 -19.29
N GLY A 479 -7.00 26.96 -18.38
CA GLY A 479 -8.32 27.05 -17.76
C GLY A 479 -8.60 26.03 -16.65
N VAL A 480 -7.55 25.45 -16.06
CA VAL A 480 -7.69 24.44 -15.00
C VAL A 480 -7.66 25.06 -13.61
N LEU A 481 -8.61 24.68 -12.76
CA LEU A 481 -8.74 25.29 -11.43
C LEU A 481 -7.75 24.71 -10.42
N ASN A 482 -7.64 23.38 -10.36
CA ASN A 482 -6.81 22.70 -9.36
C ASN A 482 -5.38 22.49 -9.84
N LEU A 483 -4.43 22.60 -8.91
CA LEU A 483 -3.01 22.42 -9.17
C LEU A 483 -2.38 21.51 -8.11
N PHE A 484 -1.61 20.54 -8.59
CA PHE A 484 -0.84 19.59 -7.79
C PHE A 484 0.61 19.64 -8.21
N ALA A 485 1.52 19.46 -7.25
CA ALA A 485 2.96 19.40 -7.53
C ALA A 485 3.68 18.41 -6.62
N GLY A 486 4.87 17.96 -7.00
CA GLY A 486 5.75 17.17 -6.16
C GLY A 486 6.84 16.44 -6.95
N GLY A 487 7.52 15.48 -6.31
CA GLY A 487 8.55 14.66 -6.96
C GLY A 487 7.99 13.58 -7.90
N GLY A 488 6.68 13.36 -7.91
CA GLY A 488 5.97 12.31 -8.63
C GLY A 488 4.56 12.14 -8.06
N ILE A 489 3.68 11.36 -8.70
CA ILE A 489 2.29 11.23 -8.25
C ILE A 489 2.20 10.57 -6.88
N MET A 490 3.15 9.71 -6.50
CA MET A 490 3.14 9.06 -5.19
C MET A 490 3.42 10.02 -4.02
N GLN A 491 3.98 11.19 -4.31
CA GLN A 491 4.43 12.20 -3.34
C GLN A 491 3.89 13.60 -3.65
N ALA A 492 2.92 13.72 -4.55
CA ALA A 492 2.34 15.01 -4.91
C ALA A 492 1.53 15.62 -3.75
N TYR A 493 1.31 16.92 -3.80
CA TYR A 493 0.51 17.70 -2.85
C TYR A 493 -0.27 18.78 -3.58
N THR A 494 -1.33 19.29 -2.96
CA THR A 494 -2.05 20.47 -3.47
C THR A 494 -1.15 21.69 -3.41
N ALA A 495 -0.93 22.31 -4.56
CA ALA A 495 -0.15 23.53 -4.68
C ALA A 495 -1.07 24.75 -4.76
N GLU A 496 -0.62 25.85 -4.17
CA GLU A 496 -1.25 27.16 -4.31
C GLU A 496 -0.84 27.79 -5.65
N ASP A 497 -1.63 28.73 -6.16
CA ASP A 497 -1.37 29.41 -7.44
C ASP A 497 -0.07 30.22 -7.44
N THR A 498 0.35 30.67 -6.27
CA THR A 498 1.59 31.42 -6.03
C THR A 498 2.81 30.52 -5.90
N ALA A 499 2.65 29.19 -5.88
CA ALA A 499 3.75 28.27 -5.71
C ALA A 499 4.64 28.23 -6.97
N ILE A 500 5.94 28.11 -6.74
CA ILE A 500 6.97 28.13 -7.78
C ILE A 500 7.60 26.75 -7.98
N ILE A 501 8.27 26.58 -9.12
CA ILE A 501 9.09 25.40 -9.40
C ILE A 501 10.39 25.49 -8.59
N ASP A 502 10.50 24.66 -7.56
CA ASP A 502 11.71 24.51 -6.75
C ASP A 502 12.53 23.27 -7.17
N LYS A 503 13.60 22.96 -6.42
CA LYS A 503 14.50 21.84 -6.71
C LYS A 503 13.85 20.45 -6.47
N ASN A 504 12.68 20.38 -5.84
CA ASN A 504 11.99 19.15 -5.47
C ASN A 504 10.76 18.86 -6.36
N VAL A 505 10.34 19.80 -7.22
CA VAL A 505 9.24 19.60 -8.17
C VAL A 505 9.74 18.93 -9.45
N ASN A 506 9.28 17.69 -9.67
CA ASN A 506 9.49 16.91 -10.91
C ASN A 506 8.17 16.60 -11.63
N PHE A 507 7.04 16.93 -11.00
CA PHE A 507 5.70 16.61 -11.47
C PHE A 507 4.75 17.75 -11.15
N ILE A 508 3.94 18.13 -12.13
CA ILE A 508 2.82 19.06 -11.97
C ILE A 508 1.57 18.37 -12.52
N ALA A 509 0.43 18.48 -11.86
CA ALA A 509 -0.80 17.91 -12.36
C ALA A 509 -2.04 18.75 -12.08
N THR A 510 -3.09 18.47 -12.84
CA THR A 510 -4.43 18.98 -12.62
C THR A 510 -5.46 17.85 -12.72
N GLY A 511 -6.64 18.04 -12.13
CA GLY A 511 -7.73 17.07 -12.14
C GLY A 511 -8.49 17.01 -10.82
N ALA A 512 -9.23 15.93 -10.62
CA ALA A 512 -9.95 15.69 -9.37
C ALA A 512 -8.99 15.23 -8.28
N TYR A 513 -9.14 15.80 -7.08
CA TYR A 513 -8.40 15.35 -5.90
C TYR A 513 -8.86 13.94 -5.47
N PRO A 514 -8.03 12.89 -5.46
CA PRO A 514 -8.20 11.64 -4.76
C PRO A 514 -8.71 11.88 -3.35
N GLN A 515 -9.99 11.62 -3.20
CA GLN A 515 -10.63 11.63 -1.90
C GLN A 515 -10.20 10.37 -1.16
N TYR A 516 -9.36 10.57 -0.15
CA TYR A 516 -9.17 9.54 0.86
C TYR A 516 -10.50 9.31 1.53
N LYS A 517 -10.88 8.05 1.66
CA LYS A 517 -12.03 7.69 2.49
C LYS A 517 -11.81 8.17 3.92
N GLU A 518 -10.56 8.23 4.37
CA GLU A 518 -10.17 8.53 5.75
C GLU A 518 -11.03 7.74 6.73
N SER A 519 -11.23 6.44 6.44
CA SER A 519 -12.02 5.60 7.33
C SER A 519 -11.41 5.68 8.72
N PRO A 520 -12.19 6.00 9.76
CA PRO A 520 -11.68 6.05 11.13
C PRO A 520 -11.24 4.67 11.61
N GLN A 521 -11.63 3.61 10.91
CA GLN A 521 -11.33 2.23 11.26
C GLN A 521 -10.25 1.67 10.34
N CYS A 522 -9.10 1.36 10.94
CA CYS A 522 -8.07 0.57 10.27
C CYS A 522 -8.58 -0.86 10.03
N SER A 523 -8.45 -1.37 8.80
CA SER A 523 -8.77 -2.76 8.47
C SER A 523 -7.82 -3.79 9.09
N LYS A 524 -6.80 -3.39 9.85
CA LYS A 524 -5.75 -4.23 10.45
C LYS A 524 -5.01 -5.19 9.49
N CYS A 525 -5.23 -5.11 8.17
CA CYS A 525 -4.70 -6.01 7.13
C CYS A 525 -3.18 -6.09 6.96
N GLU A 526 -2.41 -5.31 7.71
CA GLU A 526 -0.94 -5.18 7.66
C GLU A 526 -0.32 -4.93 6.27
N ARG A 527 -1.12 -4.65 5.23
CA ARG A 527 -0.61 -4.32 3.88
C ARG A 527 0.35 -3.14 3.90
N CYS A 528 0.13 -2.18 4.79
CA CYS A 528 1.04 -1.05 4.96
C CYS A 528 2.40 -1.42 5.56
N VAL A 529 2.49 -2.54 6.28
CA VAL A 529 3.74 -3.09 6.86
C VAL A 529 4.43 -3.96 5.81
N VAL A 530 3.70 -4.92 5.22
CA VAL A 530 4.23 -5.85 4.20
C VAL A 530 4.77 -5.11 2.98
N ASN A 531 4.06 -4.08 2.53
CA ASN A 531 4.46 -3.29 1.36
C ASN A 531 5.38 -2.10 1.72
N CYS A 532 5.82 -1.94 2.98
CA CYS A 532 6.72 -0.85 3.34
C CYS A 532 8.14 -1.16 2.82
N PRO A 533 8.69 -0.37 1.88
CA PRO A 533 10.05 -0.59 1.38
C PRO A 533 11.11 -0.42 2.47
N ALA A 534 10.85 0.47 3.44
CA ALA A 534 11.73 0.71 4.59
C ALA A 534 11.54 -0.32 5.72
N GLY A 535 10.59 -1.26 5.60
CA GLY A 535 10.33 -2.28 6.62
C GLY A 535 9.69 -1.75 7.91
N LEU A 536 9.04 -0.59 7.86
CA LEU A 536 8.42 0.06 9.02
C LEU A 536 7.13 -0.63 9.45
N LYS A 537 6.88 -0.64 10.77
CA LYS A 537 5.58 -1.00 11.37
C LYS A 537 4.60 0.17 11.23
N VAL A 538 4.22 0.48 9.99
CA VAL A 538 3.40 1.66 9.63
C VAL A 538 2.06 1.66 10.38
N ASN A 539 1.43 0.50 10.56
CA ASN A 539 0.19 0.37 11.35
C ASN A 539 0.36 0.89 12.79
N LYS A 540 1.44 0.53 13.48
CA LYS A 540 1.73 0.97 14.85
C LYS A 540 2.10 2.45 14.92
N ILE A 541 2.91 2.94 13.97
CA ILE A 541 3.25 4.37 13.87
C ILE A 541 1.96 5.20 13.72
N VAL A 542 1.10 4.83 12.77
CA VAL A 542 -0.15 5.53 12.51
C VAL A 542 -1.09 5.46 13.72
N GLN A 543 -1.23 4.32 14.38
CA GLN A 543 -2.03 4.19 15.60
C GLN A 543 -1.57 5.16 16.71
N LEU A 544 -0.26 5.30 16.90
CA LEU A 544 0.29 6.24 17.88
C LEU A 544 0.03 7.69 17.48
N VAL A 545 0.18 8.03 16.20
CA VAL A 545 -0.13 9.38 15.68
C VAL A 545 -1.62 9.70 15.86
N ASP A 546 -2.50 8.78 15.50
CA ASP A 546 -3.95 8.94 15.70
C ASP A 546 -4.32 9.09 17.18
N ALA A 547 -3.55 8.48 18.08
CA ALA A 547 -3.71 8.59 19.53
C ALA A 547 -3.00 9.80 20.16
N GLY A 548 -2.38 10.68 19.36
CA GLY A 548 -1.61 11.84 19.86
C GLY A 548 -0.27 11.50 20.51
N LYS A 549 0.17 10.24 20.47
CA LYS A 549 1.38 9.71 21.12
C LYS A 549 2.59 9.72 20.19
N ILE A 550 2.85 10.85 19.53
CA ILE A 550 3.85 10.94 18.46
C ILE A 550 5.27 10.59 18.94
N LYS A 551 5.66 11.00 20.16
CA LYS A 551 6.99 10.71 20.73
C LYS A 551 7.28 9.20 20.85
N GLU A 552 6.24 8.39 21.05
CA GLU A 552 6.41 6.93 21.13
C GLU A 552 6.71 6.28 19.78
N THR A 553 6.59 7.00 18.66
CA THR A 553 6.85 6.46 17.32
C THR A 553 8.34 6.18 17.06
N VAL A 554 9.24 6.75 17.88
CA VAL A 554 10.69 6.53 17.81
C VAL A 554 11.05 5.05 17.88
N LYS A 555 10.35 4.27 18.73
CA LYS A 555 10.60 2.82 18.88
C LYS A 555 10.34 2.01 17.61
N TYR A 556 9.64 2.60 16.64
CA TYR A 556 9.36 2.01 15.34
C TYR A 556 10.19 2.62 14.21
N SER A 557 11.28 3.32 14.53
CA SER A 557 12.27 3.86 13.60
C SER A 557 11.67 4.72 12.48
N VAL A 558 10.68 5.56 12.81
CA VAL A 558 9.93 6.37 11.83
C VAL A 558 10.83 7.29 10.96
N SER A 559 12.01 7.65 11.46
CA SER A 559 13.05 8.40 10.74
C SER A 559 13.51 7.73 9.44
N ASP A 560 13.40 6.40 9.34
CA ASP A 560 13.77 5.63 8.15
C ASP A 560 12.77 5.74 7.01
N CYS A 561 11.60 6.35 7.25
CA CYS A 561 10.58 6.49 6.22
C CYS A 561 11.14 7.28 5.04
N ILE A 562 11.08 6.69 3.83
CA ILE A 562 11.55 7.33 2.59
C ILE A 562 10.48 8.17 1.90
N GLY A 563 9.31 8.39 2.51
CA GLY A 563 8.25 9.25 1.95
C GLY A 563 7.47 8.68 0.76
N CYS A 564 7.70 7.43 0.36
CA CYS A 564 7.20 6.85 -0.89
C CYS A 564 5.67 6.72 -1.08
N GLY A 565 4.83 6.96 -0.07
CA GLY A 565 3.37 6.86 -0.25
C GLY A 565 2.79 5.43 -0.44
N SER A 566 3.60 4.37 -0.53
CA SER A 566 3.14 2.99 -0.75
C SER A 566 2.14 2.46 0.29
N CYS A 567 2.26 2.94 1.53
CA CYS A 567 1.35 2.57 2.62
C CYS A 567 -0.07 3.12 2.40
N SER A 568 -0.20 4.36 1.95
CA SER A 568 -1.50 4.96 1.60
C SER A 568 -2.10 4.28 0.38
N PHE A 569 -1.31 4.03 -0.68
CA PHE A 569 -1.76 3.33 -1.89
C PHE A 569 -2.34 1.94 -1.58
N SER A 570 -1.73 1.21 -0.65
CA SER A 570 -2.13 -0.15 -0.30
C SER A 570 -3.17 -0.24 0.81
N CYS A 571 -3.59 0.89 1.39
CA CYS A 571 -4.52 0.92 2.51
C CYS A 571 -5.94 0.57 2.08
N LEU A 572 -6.46 -0.59 2.51
CA LEU A 572 -7.85 -1.00 2.26
C LEU A 572 -8.88 -0.06 2.91
N ALA A 573 -8.51 0.58 4.02
CA ALA A 573 -9.35 1.57 4.69
C ALA A 573 -9.36 2.94 3.98
N GLY A 574 -8.59 3.11 2.90
CA GLY A 574 -8.51 4.37 2.14
C GLY A 574 -7.99 5.53 2.97
N ARG A 575 -7.11 5.27 3.95
CA ARG A 575 -6.53 6.27 4.86
C ARG A 575 -5.21 6.80 4.30
N ASN A 576 -4.93 8.08 4.50
CA ASN A 576 -3.66 8.70 4.17
C ASN A 576 -2.61 8.39 5.25
N LEU A 577 -2.04 7.19 5.17
CA LEU A 577 -1.04 6.70 6.13
C LEU A 577 0.30 7.44 5.98
N SER A 578 0.68 7.80 4.75
CA SER A 578 1.92 8.52 4.45
C SER A 578 1.96 9.90 5.11
N ALA A 579 0.85 10.65 5.08
CA ALA A 579 0.76 11.94 5.77
C ALA A 579 0.98 11.80 7.28
N ARG A 580 0.39 10.78 7.91
CA ARG A 580 0.56 10.50 9.35
C ARG A 580 1.99 10.12 9.71
N VAL A 581 2.62 9.29 8.87
CA VAL A 581 4.04 8.94 9.05
C VAL A 581 4.94 10.17 8.86
N ALA A 582 4.60 11.05 7.91
CA ALA A 582 5.33 12.30 7.70
C ALA A 582 5.23 13.22 8.93
N ILE A 583 4.04 13.38 9.53
CA ILE A 583 3.84 14.12 10.79
C ILE A 583 4.75 13.56 11.89
N ALA A 584 4.75 12.23 12.07
CA ALA A 584 5.59 11.61 13.08
C ALA A 584 7.08 11.82 12.81
N LYS A 585 7.50 11.75 11.56
CA LYS A 585 8.90 11.99 11.18
C LYS A 585 9.32 13.45 11.38
N GLU A 586 8.45 14.40 11.07
CA GLU A 586 8.71 15.83 11.22
C GLU A 586 8.80 16.25 12.68
N ALA A 587 7.95 15.70 13.55
CA ALA A 587 7.98 15.96 14.99
C ALA A 587 9.23 15.43 15.72
N LEU A 588 10.09 14.67 15.04
CA LEU A 588 11.34 14.13 15.57
C LEU A 588 12.60 14.79 14.98
N LYS A 589 12.43 15.72 14.03
CA LYS A 589 13.49 16.60 13.58
C LYS A 589 13.60 17.79 14.53
#